data_AF-A0AA51MYT0-F1
#
_entry.id   AF-A0AA51MYT0-F1
#
_cell.length_a   1.000
_cell.length_b   1.000
_cell.length_c   1.000
_cell.angle_alpha   90.00
_cell.angle_beta   90.00
_cell.angle_gamma   90.00
#
_symmetry.space_group_name_H-M   'P 1'
#
loop_
_entity.id
_entity.type
_entity.pdbx_description
1 polymer ?
#
loop_
_entity_poly.entity_id
_entity_poly.type
_entity_poly.pdbx_seq_one_letter_code
_entity_poly.pdbx_strand_id
1 'polypeptide(L)'
;MDYLIQKVSYLRGLADGLGIDESSKEGKLLLHIVDTLEEFADVLDETIENQEDLEEYVTFIDEDLADVEDDIYGEDDEDDDYYYDDDEFDFDDFCEDDDCCCHCDGEIEEE
;
A
#
# COMPACT_ATOMS: atom_id res chain seq x y z
N MET A 1 -2.17 -19.74 7.58
CA MET A 1 -3.01 -20.25 6.48
C MET A 1 -3.85 -21.49 6.83
N ASP A 2 -3.55 -22.19 7.92
CA ASP A 2 -4.18 -23.47 8.33
C ASP A 2 -5.71 -23.53 8.27
N TYR A 3 -6.40 -22.40 8.48
CA TYR A 3 -7.84 -22.33 8.44
C TYR A 3 -8.43 -22.71 7.07
N LEU A 4 -7.80 -22.26 5.96
CA LEU A 4 -8.29 -22.54 4.61
C LEU A 4 -8.06 -24.00 4.24
N ILE A 5 -6.86 -24.51 4.49
CA ILE A 5 -6.50 -25.92 4.30
C ILE A 5 -7.41 -26.85 5.13
N GLN A 6 -7.68 -26.49 6.39
CA GLN A 6 -8.61 -27.24 7.25
C GLN A 6 -10.03 -27.25 6.69
N LYS A 7 -10.50 -26.13 6.11
CA LYS A 7 -11.81 -26.07 5.47
C LYS A 7 -11.88 -26.93 4.22
N VAL A 8 -10.86 -26.90 3.36
CA VAL A 8 -10.81 -27.75 2.15
C VAL A 8 -10.75 -29.23 2.55
N SER A 9 -9.93 -29.57 3.55
CA SER A 9 -9.86 -30.92 4.12
C SER A 9 -11.20 -31.38 4.71
N TYR A 10 -11.94 -30.48 5.37
CA TYR A 10 -13.29 -30.77 5.86
C TYR A 10 -14.27 -31.03 4.71
N LEU A 11 -14.21 -30.25 3.63
CA LEU A 11 -15.05 -30.47 2.44
C LEU A 11 -14.75 -31.81 1.77
N ARG A 12 -13.47 -32.19 1.68
CA ARG A 12 -13.02 -33.51 1.22
C ARG A 12 -13.65 -34.63 2.05
N GLY A 13 -13.50 -34.56 3.38
CA GLY A 13 -14.08 -35.55 4.29
C GLY A 13 -15.61 -35.59 4.26
N LEU A 14 -16.27 -34.44 4.03
CA LEU A 14 -17.71 -34.38 3.86
C LEU A 14 -18.16 -35.03 2.54
N ALA A 15 -17.42 -34.83 1.45
CA ALA A 15 -17.69 -35.48 0.17
C ALA A 15 -17.58 -37.02 0.30
N ASP A 16 -16.52 -37.50 0.95
CA ASP A 16 -16.34 -38.92 1.26
C ASP A 16 -17.48 -39.46 2.14
N GLY A 17 -17.86 -38.73 3.19
CA GLY A 17 -18.93 -39.11 4.11
C GLY A 17 -20.32 -39.14 3.47
N LEU A 18 -20.54 -38.36 2.41
CA LEU A 18 -21.77 -38.37 1.60
C LEU A 18 -21.76 -39.44 0.50
N GLY A 19 -20.65 -40.17 0.33
CA GLY A 19 -20.48 -41.13 -0.75
C GLY A 19 -20.43 -40.47 -2.13
N ILE A 20 -19.92 -39.24 -2.21
CA ILE A 20 -19.69 -38.56 -3.48
C ILE A 20 -18.45 -39.17 -4.12
N ASP A 21 -18.62 -39.69 -5.33
CA ASP A 21 -17.56 -40.32 -6.09
C ASP A 21 -17.59 -39.87 -7.56
N GLU A 22 -16.61 -40.32 -8.35
CA GLU A 22 -16.52 -40.00 -9.77
C GLU A 22 -17.51 -40.78 -10.66
N SER A 23 -18.42 -41.60 -10.10
CA SER A 23 -19.37 -42.39 -10.88
C SER A 23 -20.47 -41.53 -11.51
N SER A 24 -20.78 -40.38 -10.90
CA SER A 24 -21.73 -39.39 -11.40
C SER A 24 -21.01 -38.18 -11.99
N LYS A 25 -21.65 -37.48 -12.93
CA LYS A 25 -21.08 -36.26 -13.52
C LYS A 25 -20.97 -35.15 -12.46
N GLU A 26 -21.95 -35.09 -11.58
CA GLU A 26 -22.05 -34.16 -10.47
C GLU A 26 -20.97 -34.44 -9.43
N GLY A 27 -20.76 -35.71 -9.05
CA GLY A 27 -19.72 -36.08 -8.11
C GLY A 27 -18.32 -35.81 -8.64
N LYS A 28 -18.06 -36.10 -9.92
CA LYS A 28 -16.81 -35.72 -10.58
C LYS A 28 -16.58 -34.20 -10.57
N LEU A 29 -17.62 -33.40 -10.86
CA LEU A 29 -17.52 -31.94 -10.81
C LEU A 29 -17.21 -31.45 -9.40
N LEU A 30 -17.90 -31.97 -8.38
CA LEU A 30 -17.70 -31.58 -6.99
C LEU A 30 -16.30 -31.92 -6.48
N LEU A 31 -15.78 -33.11 -6.81
CA LEU A 31 -14.41 -33.50 -6.45
C LEU A 31 -13.38 -32.57 -7.09
N HIS A 32 -13.53 -32.24 -8.37
CA HIS A 32 -12.66 -31.27 -9.03
C HIS A 32 -12.74 -29.86 -8.43
N ILE A 33 -13.92 -29.42 -7.97
CA ILE A 33 -14.04 -28.16 -7.24
C ILE A 33 -13.24 -28.21 -5.94
N VAL A 34 -13.31 -29.32 -5.19
CA VAL A 34 -12.54 -29.50 -3.96
C VAL A 34 -11.03 -29.50 -4.25
N ASP A 35 -10.57 -30.24 -5.27
CA ASP A 35 -9.16 -30.24 -5.70
C ASP A 35 -8.69 -28.82 -6.07
N THR A 36 -9.51 -28.10 -6.84
CA THR A 36 -9.19 -26.72 -7.24
C THR A 36 -9.07 -25.82 -6.02
N LEU A 37 -9.97 -25.95 -5.03
CA LEU A 37 -9.89 -25.17 -3.79
C LEU A 37 -8.63 -25.50 -2.96
N GLU A 38 -8.12 -26.72 -3.04
CA GLU A 38 -6.84 -27.12 -2.44
C GLU A 38 -5.68 -26.38 -3.11
N GLU A 39 -5.61 -26.40 -4.44
CA GLU A 39 -4.62 -25.65 -5.21
C GLU A 39 -4.69 -24.14 -4.93
N PHE A 40 -5.90 -23.57 -4.78
CA PHE A 40 -6.07 -22.17 -4.38
C PHE A 40 -5.54 -21.88 -2.99
N ALA A 41 -5.68 -22.82 -2.04
CA ALA A 41 -5.15 -22.65 -0.70
C ALA A 41 -3.62 -22.62 -0.71
N ASP A 42 -3.00 -23.50 -1.50
CA ASP A 42 -1.54 -23.59 -1.62
C ASP A 42 -0.94 -22.34 -2.29
N VAL A 43 -1.51 -21.90 -3.41
CA VAL A 43 -1.04 -20.68 -4.12
C VAL A 43 -1.20 -19.44 -3.26
N LEU A 44 -2.28 -19.37 -2.47
CA LEU A 44 -2.49 -18.26 -1.55
C LEU A 44 -1.42 -18.27 -0.45
N ASP A 45 -0.94 -19.44 -0.02
CA ASP A 45 0.09 -19.58 1.02
C ASP A 45 1.41 -19.01 0.53
N GLU A 46 1.83 -19.47 -0.64
CA GLU A 46 3.00 -18.93 -1.34
C GLU A 46 2.88 -17.42 -1.57
N THR A 47 1.68 -16.91 -1.87
CA THR A 47 1.46 -15.46 -2.05
C THR A 47 1.64 -14.68 -0.75
N ILE A 48 1.16 -15.21 0.38
CA ILE A 48 1.34 -14.56 1.68
C ILE A 48 2.82 -14.57 2.08
N GLU A 49 3.52 -15.70 1.92
CA GLU A 49 4.95 -15.80 2.20
C GLU A 49 5.75 -14.77 1.38
N ASN A 50 5.48 -14.68 0.07
CA ASN A 50 6.12 -13.67 -0.78
C ASN A 50 5.78 -12.23 -0.35
N GLN A 51 4.58 -11.98 0.18
CA GLN A 51 4.21 -10.67 0.70
C GLN A 51 4.98 -10.34 1.98
N GLU A 52 5.12 -11.30 2.91
CA GLU A 52 5.91 -11.15 4.13
C GLU A 52 7.38 -10.83 3.79
N ASP A 53 7.96 -11.55 2.80
CA ASP A 53 9.31 -11.27 2.31
C ASP A 53 9.43 -9.84 1.73
N LEU A 54 8.42 -9.39 0.96
CA LEU A 54 8.39 -8.03 0.42
C LEU A 54 8.28 -6.97 1.53
N GLU A 55 7.52 -7.22 2.58
CA GLU A 55 7.42 -6.31 3.73
C GLU A 55 8.78 -6.18 4.45
N GLU A 56 9.53 -7.27 4.56
CA GLU A 56 10.91 -7.24 5.09
C GLU A 56 11.84 -6.43 4.17
N TYR A 57 11.78 -6.66 2.84
CA TYR A 57 12.56 -5.87 1.89
C TYR A 57 12.25 -4.37 1.93
N VAL A 58 10.98 -4.00 2.09
CA VAL A 58 10.58 -2.59 2.22
C VAL A 58 11.15 -2.00 3.50
N THR A 59 11.15 -2.76 4.61
CA THR A 59 11.76 -2.32 5.86
C THR A 59 13.26 -2.06 5.70
N PHE A 60 13.98 -2.95 5.01
CA PHE A 60 15.41 -2.73 4.74
C PHE A 60 15.67 -1.50 3.87
N ILE A 61 14.83 -1.26 2.86
CA ILE A 61 14.95 -0.06 2.02
C ILE A 61 14.69 1.21 2.85
N ASP A 62 13.73 1.18 3.76
CA ASP A 62 13.44 2.31 4.66
C ASP A 62 14.62 2.61 5.58
N GLU A 63 15.22 1.57 6.17
CA GLU A 63 16.45 1.69 6.99
C GLU A 63 17.64 2.24 6.19
N ASP A 64 17.90 1.67 5.00
CA ASP A 64 18.98 2.13 4.12
C ASP A 64 18.77 3.60 3.66
N LEU A 65 17.51 4.02 3.46
CA LEU A 65 17.19 5.40 3.10
C LEU A 65 17.35 6.36 4.28
N ALA A 66 17.02 5.94 5.50
CA ALA A 66 17.26 6.74 6.70
C ALA A 66 18.76 7.01 6.90
N ASP A 67 19.61 6.00 6.71
CA ASP A 67 21.07 6.18 6.77
C ASP A 67 21.56 7.20 5.72
N VAL A 68 21.01 7.17 4.50
CA VAL A 68 21.33 8.14 3.44
C VAL A 68 20.79 9.54 3.76
N GLU A 69 19.62 9.65 4.39
CA GLU A 69 19.06 10.93 4.84
C GLU A 69 19.96 11.56 5.90
N ASP A 70 20.40 10.80 6.89
CA ASP A 70 21.33 11.26 7.93
C ASP A 70 22.68 11.70 7.33
N ASP A 71 23.25 10.95 6.38
CA ASP A 71 24.51 11.30 5.70
C ASP A 71 24.42 12.62 4.89
N ILE A 72 23.24 12.98 4.38
CA ILE A 72 23.03 14.16 3.52
C ILE A 72 22.51 15.38 4.31
N TYR A 73 21.59 15.15 5.25
CA TYR A 73 20.84 16.18 5.96
C TYR A 73 21.13 16.23 7.46
N GLY A 74 21.76 15.19 8.04
CA GLY A 74 21.97 15.06 9.49
C GLY A 74 23.15 15.84 10.07
N GLU A 75 24.04 16.43 9.25
CA GLU A 75 25.15 17.27 9.72
C GLU A 75 24.84 18.79 9.73
N ASP A 76 23.69 19.25 9.21
CA ASP A 76 23.36 20.69 9.09
C ASP A 76 22.47 21.24 10.24
N ASP A 77 22.06 20.43 11.21
CA ASP A 77 21.17 20.81 12.33
C ASP A 77 21.91 21.30 13.61
N GLU A 78 23.22 21.60 13.53
CA GLU A 78 24.00 22.12 14.67
C GLU A 78 24.58 23.54 14.47
N ASP A 79 24.27 24.27 13.39
CA ASP A 79 24.81 25.64 13.18
C ASP A 79 23.85 26.61 12.46
N ASP A 80 22.53 26.49 12.67
CA ASP A 80 21.54 27.48 12.16
C ASP A 80 21.39 28.69 13.12
N ASP A 81 22.52 29.28 13.51
CA ASP A 81 22.61 30.62 14.10
C ASP A 81 22.63 31.69 12.97
N TYR A 82 21.81 31.49 11.92
CA TYR A 82 21.58 32.52 10.91
C TYR A 82 20.73 33.62 11.53
N TYR A 83 21.43 34.62 12.06
CA TYR A 83 20.92 35.97 12.21
C TYR A 83 20.18 36.36 10.93
N TYR A 84 18.85 36.32 10.97
CA TYR A 84 17.99 37.03 10.04
C TYR A 84 18.32 38.52 10.17
N ASP A 85 19.25 38.99 9.34
CA ASP A 85 19.41 40.42 9.08
C ASP A 85 18.18 40.84 8.26
N ASP A 86 17.47 41.80 8.83
CA ASP A 86 16.19 42.35 8.40
C ASP A 86 16.37 43.25 7.18
N ASP A 87 16.88 42.69 6.07
CA ASP A 87 16.98 43.39 4.79
C ASP A 87 15.69 43.15 3.97
N GLU A 88 14.66 43.89 4.37
CA GLU A 88 13.64 44.55 3.53
C GLU A 88 13.68 44.17 2.02
N PHE A 89 13.09 43.03 1.66
CA PHE A 89 12.79 42.69 0.26
C PHE A 89 11.55 43.50 -0.20
N ASP A 90 11.81 44.63 -0.84
CA ASP A 90 10.82 45.52 -1.44
C ASP A 90 10.10 44.80 -2.61
N PHE A 91 8.90 44.28 -2.35
CA PHE A 91 8.03 43.58 -3.32
C PHE A 91 7.26 44.57 -4.21
N ASP A 92 7.94 45.57 -4.78
CA ASP A 92 7.28 46.60 -5.62
C ASP A 92 7.67 46.55 -7.10
N ASP A 93 8.52 45.60 -7.53
CA ASP A 93 9.06 45.58 -8.91
C ASP A 93 8.60 44.40 -9.80
N PHE A 94 7.48 43.73 -9.48
CA PHE A 94 6.93 42.66 -10.34
C PHE A 94 5.49 42.88 -10.80
N CYS A 95 5.20 44.10 -11.27
CA CYS A 95 3.95 44.41 -11.96
C CYS A 95 4.25 45.09 -13.31
N GLU A 96 4.84 44.34 -14.26
CA GLU A 96 4.98 44.79 -15.66
C GLU A 96 3.93 44.20 -16.62
N ASP A 97 2.97 43.39 -16.15
CA ASP A 97 1.89 42.86 -16.99
C ASP A 97 0.50 43.27 -16.47
N ASP A 98 -0.22 44.01 -17.32
CA ASP A 98 -1.52 44.68 -17.15
C ASP A 98 -2.73 43.73 -16.90
N ASP A 99 -2.50 42.49 -16.44
CA ASP A 99 -3.56 41.48 -16.24
C ASP A 99 -3.54 40.83 -14.83
N CYS A 100 -2.73 41.35 -13.89
CA CYS A 100 -2.78 40.91 -12.50
C CYS A 100 -3.86 41.67 -11.71
N CYS A 101 -5.10 41.16 -11.75
CA CYS A 101 -6.20 41.66 -10.93
C CYS A 101 -6.01 41.23 -9.45
N CYS A 102 -5.15 41.94 -8.71
CA CYS A 102 -4.92 41.75 -7.27
C CYS A 102 -5.75 42.72 -6.40
N HIS A 103 -6.99 43.01 -6.81
CA HIS A 103 -7.94 43.69 -5.95
C HIS A 103 -9.35 43.10 -6.08
N CYS A 104 -9.47 41.81 -5.73
CA CYS A 104 -10.74 41.24 -5.31
C CYS A 104 -10.79 41.23 -3.78
N ASP A 105 -10.86 42.43 -3.20
CA ASP A 105 -11.37 42.59 -1.84
C ASP A 105 -12.85 42.23 -1.86
N GLY A 106 -13.20 41.24 -1.04
CA GLY A 106 -14.49 40.58 -1.09
C GLY A 106 -15.66 41.45 -0.68
N GLU A 107 -16.80 41.24 -1.35
CA GLU A 107 -18.12 41.12 -0.72
C GLU A 107 -18.91 40.09 -1.53
N ILE A 108 -19.22 38.94 -0.90
CA ILE A 108 -20.25 38.01 -1.41
C ILE A 108 -21.56 38.55 -0.86
N GLU A 109 -22.32 39.30 -1.66
CA GLU A 109 -23.73 39.56 -1.39
C GLU A 109 -24.59 38.43 -1.98
N GLU A 110 -25.40 37.83 -1.11
CA GLU A 110 -26.38 36.79 -1.39
C GLU A 110 -27.54 37.30 -2.26
N GLU A 111 -27.90 36.56 -3.32
CA GLU A 111 -29.30 36.36 -3.79
C GLU A 111 -29.45 35.00 -4.49
#